data_AF-A0A936MNA2-F1
#
_entry.id   AF-A0A936MNA2-F1
#
_cell.length_a   1.000
_cell.length_b   1.000
_cell.length_c   1.000
_cell.angle_alpha   90.00
_cell.angle_beta   90.00
_cell.angle_gamma   90.00
#
_symmetry.space_group_name_H-M   'P 1'
#
loop_
_entity.id
_entity.type
_entity.pdbx_description
1 polymer ?
#
loop_
_entity_poly.entity_id
_entity_poly.type
_entity_poly.pdbx_seq_one_letter_code
_entity_poly.pdbx_strand_id
1 'polypeptide(L)'
;MMMDDYLENWVTSVRATLAEMAEMDWGYPIGTNDVRERSAERHVVPPSLEPFYAICDGASLMDVFVGYDIHPSWMVEAAARRGWPTRIEGKSPRAIHVFGSDGGGSMFALGTEDGAVYYLPNEALIEDGVYEENELCPVRRVAGSVVEFLERLKGDIEAFVRGDEDHPYMTRWPT
;
A
#
# COMPACT_ATOMS: atom_id res chain seq x y z
N MET A 1 -14.75 -2.68 -18.60
CA MET A 1 -15.01 -2.74 -17.15
C MET A 1 -14.85 -1.33 -16.63
N MET A 2 -15.87 -0.79 -15.95
CA MET A 2 -15.72 0.55 -15.34
C MET A 2 -14.76 0.44 -14.14
N MET A 3 -14.12 1.55 -13.75
CA MET A 3 -13.19 1.58 -12.63
C MET A 3 -13.83 1.04 -11.35
N ASP A 4 -15.07 1.44 -11.10
CA ASP A 4 -15.82 1.03 -9.92
C ASP A 4 -16.07 -0.49 -9.91
N ASP A 5 -16.50 -1.07 -11.04
CA ASP A 5 -16.68 -2.52 -11.19
C ASP A 5 -15.39 -3.30 -10.87
N TYR A 6 -14.24 -2.77 -11.32
CA TYR A 6 -12.95 -3.39 -11.06
C TYR A 6 -12.62 -3.36 -9.56
N LEU A 7 -12.82 -2.22 -8.90
CA LEU A 7 -12.50 -2.03 -7.49
C LEU A 7 -13.43 -2.82 -6.57
N GLU A 8 -14.73 -2.89 -6.88
CA GLU A 8 -15.68 -3.75 -6.17
C GLU A 8 -15.29 -5.23 -6.30
N ASN A 9 -14.88 -5.66 -7.50
CA ASN A 9 -14.37 -7.00 -7.73
C ASN A 9 -13.05 -7.24 -6.98
N TRP A 10 -12.16 -6.25 -6.91
CA TRP A 10 -10.93 -6.33 -6.15
C TRP A 10 -11.23 -6.56 -4.65
N VAL A 11 -12.10 -5.74 -4.04
CA VAL A 11 -12.49 -5.87 -2.63
C VAL A 11 -13.10 -7.24 -2.37
N THR A 12 -14.03 -7.68 -3.23
CA THR A 12 -14.70 -8.99 -3.10
C THR A 12 -13.68 -10.12 -3.19
N SER A 13 -12.78 -10.07 -4.17
CA SER A 13 -11.75 -11.08 -4.38
C SER A 13 -10.77 -11.16 -3.21
N VAL A 14 -10.26 -10.02 -2.74
CA VAL A 14 -9.32 -9.98 -1.62
C VAL A 14 -9.99 -10.50 -0.35
N ARG A 15 -11.23 -10.10 -0.06
CA ARG A 15 -11.97 -10.64 1.10
C ARG A 15 -12.14 -12.15 1.05
N ALA A 16 -12.41 -12.71 -0.13
CA ALA A 16 -12.50 -14.16 -0.29
C ALA A 16 -11.14 -14.84 -0.01
N THR A 17 -10.06 -14.32 -0.57
CA THR A 17 -8.71 -14.86 -0.34
C THR A 17 -8.27 -14.73 1.13
N LEU A 18 -8.63 -13.64 1.80
CA LEU A 18 -8.37 -13.47 3.23
C LEU A 18 -9.20 -14.43 4.10
N ALA A 19 -10.43 -14.73 3.70
CA ALA A 19 -11.23 -15.76 4.37
C ALA A 19 -10.60 -17.15 4.20
N GLU A 20 -10.07 -17.48 3.02
CA GLU A 20 -9.31 -18.72 2.81
C GLU A 20 -8.05 -18.75 3.69
N MET A 21 -7.29 -17.65 3.72
CA MET A 21 -6.10 -17.49 4.57
C MET A 21 -6.42 -17.72 6.05
N ALA A 22 -7.56 -17.23 6.55
CA ALA A 22 -7.95 -17.35 7.95
C ALA A 22 -8.24 -18.79 8.40
N GLU A 23 -8.61 -19.68 7.47
CA GLU A 23 -8.91 -21.09 7.76
C GLU A 23 -7.67 -22.01 7.68
N MET A 24 -6.52 -21.49 7.24
CA MET A 24 -5.27 -22.25 7.13
C MET A 24 -4.56 -22.39 8.49
N ASP A 25 -3.86 -23.52 8.68
CA ASP A 25 -2.99 -23.73 9.84
C ASP A 25 -1.60 -23.15 9.59
N TRP A 26 -1.37 -21.94 10.09
CA TRP A 26 -0.09 -21.23 9.97
C TRP A 26 0.94 -21.67 11.02
N GLY A 27 0.55 -22.50 12.01
CA GLY A 27 1.41 -22.82 13.16
C GLY A 27 1.61 -21.68 14.16
N TYR A 28 0.97 -20.52 13.93
CA TYR A 28 0.92 -19.37 14.84
C TYR A 28 -0.38 -18.58 14.60
N PRO A 29 -0.85 -17.78 15.58
CA PRO A 29 -1.98 -16.89 15.35
C PRO A 29 -1.59 -15.77 14.39
N ILE A 30 -2.26 -15.68 13.25
CA ILE A 30 -2.15 -14.52 12.35
C ILE A 30 -2.82 -13.29 12.98
N GLY A 31 -2.29 -12.12 12.69
CA GLY A 31 -2.87 -10.83 13.08
C GLY A 31 -4.09 -10.44 12.25
N THR A 32 -4.39 -9.14 12.25
CA THR A 32 -5.54 -8.59 11.52
C THR A 32 -5.23 -8.46 10.04
N ASN A 33 -5.95 -9.26 9.24
CA ASN A 33 -5.91 -9.19 7.78
C ASN A 33 -7.34 -8.96 7.26
N ASP A 34 -7.66 -7.74 6.87
CA ASP A 34 -9.02 -7.34 6.49
C ASP A 34 -9.02 -6.18 5.49
N VAL A 35 -10.10 -6.10 4.71
CA VAL A 35 -10.43 -4.91 3.91
C VAL A 35 -11.47 -4.11 4.68
N ARG A 36 -11.08 -2.92 5.12
CA ARG A 36 -11.86 -2.07 6.03
C ARG A 36 -13.12 -1.57 5.35
N GLU A 37 -14.23 -1.59 6.07
CA GLU A 37 -15.47 -1.00 5.59
C GLU A 37 -15.29 0.48 5.29
N ARG A 38 -15.98 0.96 4.25
CA ARG A 38 -15.96 2.36 3.85
C ARG A 38 -16.33 3.28 5.04
N SER A 39 -15.55 4.33 5.24
CA SER A 39 -15.88 5.37 6.21
C SER A 39 -17.16 6.13 5.83
N ALA A 40 -17.98 6.43 6.83
CA ALA A 40 -19.12 7.34 6.68
C ALA A 40 -18.68 8.81 6.57
N GLU A 41 -17.52 9.12 7.15
CA GLU A 41 -16.90 10.44 7.06
C GLU A 41 -16.18 10.59 5.71
N ARG A 42 -16.28 11.78 5.12
CA ARG A 42 -15.54 12.10 3.90
C ARG A 42 -14.24 12.79 4.29
N HIS A 43 -13.12 12.19 3.90
CA HIS A 43 -11.79 12.77 4.04
C HIS A 43 -11.27 13.23 2.68
N VAL A 44 -10.45 14.28 2.69
CA VAL A 44 -9.78 14.78 1.49
C VAL A 44 -8.57 13.89 1.20
N VAL A 45 -8.67 13.12 0.13
CA VAL A 45 -7.60 12.23 -0.36
C VAL A 45 -7.21 12.63 -1.78
N PRO A 46 -6.02 12.23 -2.28
CA PRO A 46 -5.64 12.48 -3.67
C PRO A 46 -6.68 11.92 -4.65
N PRO A 47 -6.98 12.61 -5.77
CA PRO A 47 -8.01 12.18 -6.73
C PRO A 47 -7.85 10.75 -7.26
N SER A 48 -6.61 10.27 -7.41
CA SER A 48 -6.35 8.89 -7.86
C SER A 48 -6.72 7.81 -6.83
N LEU A 49 -6.85 8.19 -5.55
CA LEU A 49 -7.26 7.30 -4.45
C LEU A 49 -8.76 7.42 -4.13
N GLU A 50 -9.44 8.49 -4.57
CA GLU A 50 -10.87 8.70 -4.29
C GLU A 50 -11.76 7.52 -4.70
N PRO A 51 -11.60 6.88 -5.89
CA PRO A 51 -12.44 5.74 -6.26
C PRO A 51 -12.27 4.54 -5.31
N PHE A 52 -11.05 4.29 -4.83
CA PHE A 52 -10.79 3.23 -3.87
C PHE A 52 -11.46 3.53 -2.52
N TYR A 53 -11.31 4.76 -2.01
CA TYR A 53 -11.92 5.18 -0.75
C TYR A 53 -13.46 5.36 -0.82
N ALA A 54 -14.03 5.45 -2.01
CA ALA A 54 -15.48 5.41 -2.20
C ALA A 54 -16.08 4.02 -1.92
N ILE A 55 -15.27 2.96 -1.98
CA ILE A 55 -15.69 1.56 -1.88
C ILE A 55 -15.27 0.92 -0.55
N CYS A 56 -14.07 1.22 -0.04
CA CYS A 56 -13.55 0.68 1.23
C CYS A 56 -12.62 1.70 1.91
N ASP A 57 -12.31 1.55 3.20
CA ASP A 57 -11.43 2.51 3.93
C ASP A 57 -10.02 1.96 4.18
N GLY A 58 -9.42 1.36 3.14
CA GLY A 58 -8.11 0.73 3.23
C GLY A 58 -8.15 -0.77 3.57
N ALA A 59 -6.98 -1.34 3.82
CA ALA A 59 -6.82 -2.76 4.09
C ALA A 59 -5.61 -3.01 4.98
N SER A 60 -5.74 -3.90 5.97
CA SER A 60 -4.65 -4.45 6.77
C SER A 60 -4.29 -5.82 6.22
N LEU A 61 -3.03 -6.07 5.91
CA LEU A 61 -2.52 -7.35 5.36
C LEU A 61 -1.16 -7.65 6.00
N MET A 62 -1.08 -7.50 7.33
CA MET A 62 0.17 -7.48 8.09
C MET A 62 0.89 -8.82 8.10
N ASP A 63 0.19 -9.93 7.87
CA ASP A 63 0.76 -11.27 7.84
C ASP A 63 1.00 -11.78 6.42
N VAL A 64 0.71 -10.97 5.39
CA VAL A 64 1.00 -11.31 4.00
C VAL A 64 2.46 -10.95 3.69
N PHE A 65 3.30 -11.97 3.56
CA PHE A 65 4.75 -11.83 3.35
C PHE A 65 5.44 -11.00 4.45
N VAL A 66 5.83 -9.76 4.19
CA VAL A 66 6.41 -8.84 5.20
C VAL A 66 5.40 -7.84 5.77
N GLY A 67 4.17 -7.86 5.24
CA GLY A 67 3.09 -6.95 5.61
C GLY A 67 2.78 -5.90 4.55
N TYR A 68 1.49 -5.57 4.42
CA TYR A 68 0.99 -4.42 3.67
C TYR A 68 -0.15 -3.78 4.45
N ASP A 69 -0.16 -2.45 4.55
CA ASP A 69 -1.28 -1.70 5.12
C ASP A 69 -1.59 -0.54 4.18
N ILE A 70 -2.79 -0.55 3.60
CA ILE A 70 -3.37 0.63 2.95
C ILE A 70 -4.10 1.38 4.04
N HIS A 71 -3.59 2.57 4.39
CA HIS A 71 -4.08 3.35 5.51
C HIS A 71 -5.55 3.76 5.29
N PRO A 72 -6.40 3.83 6.32
CA PRO A 72 -7.68 4.51 6.23
C PRO A 72 -7.55 5.97 5.81
N SER A 73 -8.57 6.47 5.12
CA SER A 73 -8.58 7.77 4.44
C SER A 73 -8.28 8.95 5.37
N TRP A 74 -8.71 8.89 6.64
CA TRP A 74 -8.40 9.91 7.64
C TRP A 74 -6.90 10.04 7.92
N MET A 75 -6.14 8.93 7.82
CA MET A 75 -4.69 8.95 7.99
C MET A 75 -4.00 9.56 6.77
N VAL A 76 -4.49 9.25 5.58
CA VAL A 76 -3.99 9.82 4.32
C VAL A 76 -4.19 11.33 4.31
N GLU A 77 -5.37 11.81 4.69
CA GLU A 77 -5.64 13.25 4.85
C GLU A 77 -4.73 13.89 5.90
N ALA A 78 -4.45 13.18 6.99
CA ALA A 78 -3.61 13.67 8.09
C ALA A 78 -2.10 13.51 7.85
N ALA A 79 -1.65 12.94 6.72
CA ALA A 79 -0.25 12.54 6.49
C ALA A 79 0.77 13.61 6.90
N ALA A 80 0.63 14.84 6.39
CA ALA A 80 1.53 15.94 6.71
C ALA A 80 1.52 16.32 8.20
N ARG A 81 0.34 16.30 8.85
CA ARG A 81 0.20 16.56 10.30
C ARG A 81 0.82 15.45 11.15
N ARG A 82 0.96 14.25 10.59
CA ARG A 82 1.61 13.10 11.24
C ARG A 82 3.12 13.06 11.04
N GLY A 83 3.69 14.04 10.32
CA GLY A 83 5.12 14.07 10.00
C GLY A 83 5.52 13.08 8.91
N TRP A 84 4.58 12.53 8.15
CA TRP A 84 4.92 11.71 6.98
C TRP A 84 5.45 12.59 5.86
N PRO A 85 6.39 12.06 5.04
CA PRO A 85 6.99 12.83 3.99
C PRO A 85 5.94 13.23 2.94
N THR A 86 6.04 14.47 2.49
CA THR A 86 5.20 15.04 1.42
C THR A 86 6.01 15.24 0.12
N ARG A 87 7.32 15.03 0.18
CA ARG A 87 8.21 15.03 -0.99
C ARG A 87 9.34 14.02 -0.82
N ILE A 88 9.87 13.60 -1.94
CA ILE A 88 11.13 12.85 -2.06
C ILE A 88 12.17 13.81 -2.62
N GLU A 89 13.37 13.80 -2.04
CA GLU A 89 14.58 14.45 -2.56
C GLU A 89 15.62 13.38 -2.90
N GLY A 90 16.54 13.70 -3.81
CA GLY A 90 17.57 12.77 -4.28
C GLY A 90 17.62 12.65 -5.79
N LYS A 91 17.68 11.42 -6.32
CA LYS A 91 17.89 11.18 -7.75
C LYS A 91 16.71 11.61 -8.61
N SER A 92 15.49 11.52 -8.06
CA SER A 92 14.28 11.91 -8.77
C SER A 92 13.28 12.62 -7.85
N PRO A 93 13.53 13.92 -7.57
CA PRO A 93 12.70 14.71 -6.67
C PRO A 93 11.25 14.77 -7.16
N ARG A 94 10.30 14.68 -6.23
CA ARG A 94 8.85 14.68 -6.53
C ARG A 94 8.00 14.92 -5.30
N ALA A 95 6.85 15.54 -5.50
CA ALA A 95 5.79 15.60 -4.49
C ALA A 95 5.07 14.25 -4.39
N ILE A 96 4.73 13.85 -3.17
CA ILE A 96 4.09 12.56 -2.89
C ILE A 96 2.99 12.67 -1.83
N HIS A 97 2.11 11.68 -1.81
CA HIS A 97 1.17 11.42 -0.72
C HIS A 97 1.35 10.01 -0.19
N VAL A 98 1.81 9.87 1.06
CA VAL A 98 1.85 8.57 1.75
C VAL A 98 0.43 8.08 1.99
N PHE A 99 0.16 6.83 1.60
CA PHE A 99 -1.15 6.21 1.76
C PHE A 99 -1.10 4.78 2.32
N GLY A 100 0.11 4.25 2.56
CA GLY A 100 0.27 2.91 3.11
C GLY A 100 1.66 2.66 3.66
N SER A 101 1.84 1.47 4.23
CA SER A 101 3.12 1.00 4.78
C SER A 101 3.26 -0.52 4.66
N ASP A 102 4.45 -1.04 4.91
CA ASP A 102 4.71 -2.49 5.05
C ASP A 102 4.60 -2.99 6.50
N GLY A 103 4.38 -2.10 7.47
CA GLY A 103 4.40 -2.44 8.90
C GLY A 103 5.79 -2.46 9.55
N GLY A 104 6.85 -2.55 8.75
CA GLY A 104 8.26 -2.43 9.15
C GLY A 104 8.77 -0.99 9.16
N GLY A 105 7.93 -0.02 8.79
CA GLY A 105 8.25 1.40 8.75
C GLY A 105 8.51 1.93 7.33
N SER A 106 8.56 1.05 6.32
CA SER A 106 8.60 1.48 4.93
C SER A 106 7.23 1.98 4.52
N MET A 107 7.18 2.89 3.56
CA MET A 107 5.94 3.55 3.15
C MET A 107 5.61 3.32 1.68
N PHE A 108 4.32 3.26 1.37
CA PHE A 108 3.80 3.40 0.02
C PHE A 108 3.31 4.84 -0.19
N ALA A 109 3.78 5.46 -1.26
CA ALA A 109 3.44 6.85 -1.57
C ALA A 109 3.02 7.02 -3.03
N LEU A 110 1.98 7.82 -3.26
CA LEU A 110 1.49 8.19 -4.58
C LEU A 110 2.24 9.43 -5.07
N GLY A 111 2.86 9.36 -6.25
CA GLY A 111 3.44 10.52 -6.92
C GLY A 111 2.36 11.47 -7.42
N THR A 112 2.41 12.74 -7.00
CA THR A 112 1.40 13.74 -7.36
C THR A 112 1.41 14.09 -8.85
N GLU A 113 2.58 14.00 -9.50
CA GLU A 113 2.77 14.42 -10.89
C GLU A 113 2.47 13.31 -11.91
N ASP A 114 2.86 12.07 -11.60
CA ASP A 114 2.78 10.94 -12.53
C ASP A 114 1.78 9.86 -12.13
N GLY A 115 1.16 9.97 -10.94
CA GLY A 115 0.19 9.01 -10.43
C GLY A 115 0.77 7.63 -10.12
N ALA A 116 2.09 7.48 -10.15
CA ALA A 116 2.78 6.23 -9.87
C ALA A 116 2.83 5.95 -8.36
N VAL A 117 2.94 4.67 -7.99
CA VAL A 117 3.15 4.27 -6.60
C VAL A 117 4.62 3.96 -6.36
N TYR A 118 5.15 4.56 -5.31
CA TYR A 118 6.51 4.44 -4.85
C TYR A 118 6.55 3.68 -3.52
N TYR A 119 7.55 2.82 -3.38
CA TYR A 119 7.96 2.24 -2.12
C TYR A 119 9.16 3.01 -1.59
N LEU A 120 9.03 3.49 -0.36
CA LEU A 120 9.98 4.29 0.38
C LEU A 120 10.53 3.43 1.53
N PRO A 121 11.75 2.88 1.38
CA PRO A 121 12.40 2.10 2.44
C PRO A 121 12.52 2.86 3.78
N ASN A 122 12.58 2.15 4.90
CA ASN A 122 12.60 2.78 6.23
C ASN A 122 13.98 3.33 6.64
N GLU A 123 15.03 3.06 5.85
CA GLU A 123 16.42 3.38 6.17
C GLU A 123 16.83 4.82 5.79
N ALA A 124 15.94 5.57 5.14
CA ALA A 124 16.16 6.95 4.75
C ALA A 124 15.84 7.94 5.89
N LEU A 125 16.49 9.10 5.85
CA LEU A 125 16.18 10.21 6.75
C LEU A 125 14.87 10.89 6.31
N ILE A 126 14.03 11.21 7.30
CA ILE A 126 12.87 12.09 7.12
C ILE A 126 13.09 13.33 7.99
N GLU A 127 13.28 14.47 7.35
CA GLU A 127 13.45 15.78 8.01
C GLU A 127 12.48 16.78 7.40
N ASP A 128 11.71 17.50 8.23
CA ASP A 128 10.74 18.52 7.79
C ASP A 128 9.80 18.09 6.63
N GLY A 129 9.33 16.84 6.67
CA GLY A 129 8.43 16.28 5.64
C GLY A 129 9.12 15.92 4.32
N VAL A 130 10.45 15.84 4.33
CA VAL A 130 11.29 15.46 3.20
C VAL A 130 11.83 14.06 3.42
N TYR A 131 11.56 13.15 2.49
CA TYR A 131 12.24 11.86 2.43
C TYR A 131 13.53 12.02 1.61
N GLU A 132 14.70 11.85 2.24
CA GLU A 132 16.00 11.92 1.57
C GLU A 132 16.41 10.54 1.05
N GLU A 133 16.40 10.38 -0.28
CA GLU A 133 16.74 9.10 -0.90
C GLU A 133 18.18 8.66 -0.57
N ASN A 134 18.31 7.43 -0.06
CA ASN A 134 19.57 6.79 0.25
C ASN A 134 20.00 5.88 -0.92
N GLU A 135 21.22 6.04 -1.45
CA GLU A 135 21.73 5.21 -2.55
C GLU A 135 21.75 3.71 -2.24
N LEU A 136 21.90 3.34 -0.95
CA LEU A 136 21.90 1.94 -0.51
C LEU A 136 20.48 1.34 -0.49
N CYS A 137 19.46 2.17 -0.25
CA CYS A 137 18.07 1.80 -0.14
C CYS A 137 17.21 2.74 -1.00
N PRO A 138 17.32 2.65 -2.34
CA PRO A 138 16.72 3.62 -3.25
C PRO A 138 15.20 3.53 -3.23
N VAL A 139 14.54 4.64 -3.56
CA VAL A 139 13.11 4.66 -3.78
C VAL A 139 12.78 3.80 -5.00
N ARG A 140 11.75 2.96 -4.89
CA ARG A 140 11.35 2.06 -5.98
C ARG A 140 9.97 2.44 -6.49
N ARG A 141 9.82 2.61 -7.81
CA ARG A 141 8.49 2.62 -8.43
C ARG A 141 7.95 1.18 -8.43
N VAL A 142 6.89 0.92 -7.67
CA VAL A 142 6.28 -0.42 -7.55
C VAL A 142 5.04 -0.58 -8.42
N ALA A 143 4.41 0.52 -8.84
CA ALA A 143 3.32 0.48 -9.82
C ALA A 143 3.25 1.79 -10.63
N GLY A 144 2.68 1.71 -11.82
CA GLY A 144 2.38 2.85 -12.67
C GLY A 144 1.12 3.62 -12.29
N SER A 145 0.23 3.01 -11.50
CA SER A 145 -1.01 3.63 -11.00
C SER A 145 -1.50 2.94 -9.72
N VAL A 146 -2.50 3.52 -9.05
CA VAL A 146 -3.20 2.89 -7.92
C VAL A 146 -3.84 1.55 -8.32
N VAL A 147 -4.42 1.46 -9.52
CA VAL A 147 -5.03 0.21 -10.02
C VAL A 147 -3.99 -0.88 -10.18
N GLU A 148 -2.87 -0.58 -10.84
CA GLU A 148 -1.79 -1.55 -11.01
C GLU A 148 -1.19 -1.95 -9.65
N PHE A 149 -1.10 -1.03 -8.68
CA PHE A 149 -0.71 -1.35 -7.31
C PHE A 149 -1.67 -2.36 -6.66
N LEU A 150 -2.99 -2.15 -6.79
CA LEU A 150 -4.01 -3.06 -6.27
C LEU A 150 -3.96 -4.43 -6.98
N GLU A 151 -3.75 -4.47 -8.29
CA GLU A 151 -3.55 -5.73 -9.03
C GLU A 151 -2.35 -6.51 -8.49
N ARG A 152 -1.22 -5.83 -8.30
CA ARG A 152 0.00 -6.44 -7.76
C ARG A 152 -0.20 -6.90 -6.31
N LEU A 153 -0.86 -6.09 -5.47
CA LEU A 153 -1.17 -6.44 -4.10
C LEU A 153 -2.05 -7.70 -4.02
N LYS A 154 -3.08 -7.78 -4.87
CA LYS A 154 -3.89 -9.00 -4.99
C LYS A 154 -3.02 -10.19 -5.38
N GLY A 155 -2.12 -10.02 -6.35
CA GLY A 155 -1.16 -11.06 -6.74
C GLY A 155 -0.26 -11.52 -5.58
N ASP A 156 0.24 -10.58 -4.78
CA ASP A 156 1.07 -10.86 -3.60
C ASP A 156 0.28 -11.67 -2.54
N ILE A 157 -0.98 -11.30 -2.26
CA ILE A 157 -1.85 -12.04 -1.32
C ILE A 157 -2.10 -13.47 -1.81
N GLU A 158 -2.49 -13.61 -3.09
CA GLU A 158 -2.77 -14.91 -3.68
C GLU A 158 -1.53 -15.82 -3.73
N ALA A 159 -0.36 -15.26 -4.04
CA ALA A 159 0.90 -15.98 -4.03
C ALA A 159 1.26 -16.45 -2.61
N PHE A 160 1.08 -15.59 -1.62
CA PHE A 160 1.33 -15.93 -0.22
C PHE A 160 0.45 -17.09 0.25
N VAL A 161 -0.87 -17.04 -0.04
CA VAL A 161 -1.82 -18.12 0.30
C VAL A 161 -1.45 -19.44 -0.39
N ARG A 162 -0.90 -19.40 -1.60
CA ARG A 162 -0.42 -20.59 -2.32
C ARG A 162 0.94 -21.11 -1.83
N GLY A 163 1.64 -20.38 -0.97
CA GLY A 163 3.02 -20.70 -0.58
C GLY A 163 4.03 -20.54 -1.72
N ASP A 164 3.79 -19.59 -2.64
CA ASP A 164 4.69 -19.31 -3.76
C ASP A 164 5.86 -18.43 -3.29
N GLU A 165 7.00 -19.07 -3.03
CA GLU A 165 8.23 -18.41 -2.57
C GLU A 165 8.96 -17.64 -3.67
N ASP A 166 8.72 -17.99 -4.94
CA ASP A 166 9.39 -17.40 -6.11
C ASP A 166 8.66 -16.17 -6.65
N HIS A 167 7.44 -15.91 -6.16
CA HIS A 167 6.64 -14.75 -6.54
C HIS A 167 7.39 -13.43 -6.29
N PRO A 168 7.39 -12.48 -7.25
CA PRO A 168 8.10 -11.21 -7.12
C PRO A 168 7.30 -10.19 -6.29
N TYR A 169 7.19 -10.43 -4.98
CA TYR A 169 6.51 -9.55 -4.03
C TYR A 169 6.99 -8.09 -4.15
N MET A 170 6.06 -7.12 -4.09
CA MET A 170 6.40 -5.70 -4.25
C MET A 170 7.41 -5.19 -3.22
N THR A 171 7.36 -5.72 -2.00
CA THR A 171 8.23 -5.34 -0.87
C THR A 171 9.53 -6.12 -0.83
N ARG A 172 9.69 -7.17 -1.65
CA ARG A 172 10.95 -7.91 -1.74
C ARG A 172 12.01 -7.01 -2.40
N TRP A 173 13.20 -6.98 -1.80
CA TRP A 173 14.37 -6.35 -2.41
C TRP A 173 14.80 -7.14 -3.64
N PRO A 174 15.12 -6.47 -4.78
CA PRO A 174 15.75 -7.16 -5.89
C PRO A 174 17.10 -7.73 -5.42
N THR A 175 17.23 -9.05 -5.51
CA THR A 175 18.49 -9.79 -5.31
C THR A 175 19.48 -9.53 -6.42
#